data_AF-A0A355D759-F1
#
_entry.id   AF-A0A355D759-F1
#
_cell.length_a   1.000
_cell.length_b   1.000
_cell.length_c   1.000
_cell.angle_alpha   90.00
_cell.angle_beta   90.00
_cell.angle_gamma   90.00
#
_symmetry.space_group_name_H-M   'P 1'
#
loop_
_entity.id
_entity.type
_entity.pdbx_description
1 polymer ?
#
loop_
_entity_poly.entity_id
_entity_poly.type
_entity_poly.pdbx_seq_one_letter_code
_entity_poly.pdbx_strand_id
1 'polypeptide(L)'
;MNMNNIKAILFDSGRTLNVPRTGHWFITPNFFNIINDTSFQYTEDQLSEAMNKACDHINKMLLVKTEEDEFAMFKEFYEIVLKEIKYASINEEIINSLASDNVYNDHKFYFFDDVE
;
A
#
# COMPACT_ATOMS: atom_id res chain seq x y z
N MET A 1 17.91 18.82 26.01
CA MET A 1 16.55 19.22 25.59
C MET A 1 15.63 19.09 26.78
N ASN A 2 14.90 20.14 27.17
CA ASN A 2 13.98 20.06 28.31
C ASN A 2 12.67 19.40 27.82
N MET A 3 12.46 18.12 28.15
CA MET A 3 11.38 17.28 27.59
C MET A 3 10.00 17.52 28.26
N ASN A 4 9.92 18.43 29.22
CA ASN A 4 8.75 18.58 30.12
C ASN A 4 7.42 19.00 29.43
N ASN A 5 7.43 19.35 28.13
CA ASN A 5 6.24 19.74 27.36
C ASN A 5 5.92 18.85 26.13
N ILE A 6 6.67 17.76 25.90
CA ILE A 6 6.40 16.85 24.77
C ILE A 6 5.41 15.77 25.22
N LYS A 7 4.27 15.66 24.53
CA LYS A 7 3.23 14.65 24.86
C LYS A 7 3.51 13.28 24.26
N ALA A 8 4.16 13.22 23.09
CA ALA A 8 4.55 11.98 22.41
C ALA A 8 5.66 12.26 21.38
N ILE A 9 6.41 11.22 21.03
CA ILE A 9 7.33 11.18 19.89
C ILE A 9 6.85 10.05 18.99
N LEU A 10 6.64 10.35 17.71
CA LEU A 10 6.29 9.35 16.69
C LEU A 10 7.48 9.10 15.79
N PHE A 11 7.77 7.83 15.53
CA PHE A 11 8.77 7.40 14.55
C PHE A 11 8.06 6.79 13.36
N ASP A 12 8.33 7.32 12.17
CA ASP A 12 8.03 6.63 10.93
C ASP A 12 9.18 5.66 10.64
N SER A 13 8.86 4.37 10.51
CA SER A 13 9.85 3.34 10.21
C SER A 13 10.20 3.29 8.72
N GLY A 14 9.32 3.81 7.85
CA GLY A 14 9.46 3.79 6.41
C GLY A 14 10.74 4.49 5.94
N ARG A 15 11.45 3.87 4.99
CA ARG A 15 12.70 4.38 4.38
C ARG A 15 13.86 4.59 5.36
N THR A 16 13.68 4.27 6.63
CA THR A 16 14.68 4.43 7.69
C THR A 16 15.04 3.06 8.27
N LEU A 17 14.04 2.33 8.78
CA LEU A 17 14.21 0.99 9.35
C LEU A 17 13.84 -0.11 8.37
N ASN A 18 12.96 0.19 7.41
CA ASN A 18 12.53 -0.75 6.39
C ASN A 18 12.32 -0.10 5.02
N VAL A 19 12.27 -0.96 4.00
CA VAL A 19 11.90 -0.64 2.61
C VAL A 19 10.93 -1.71 2.08
N PRO A 20 10.14 -1.42 1.03
CA PRO A 20 9.29 -2.43 0.42
C PRO A 20 10.17 -3.46 -0.27
N ARG A 21 9.84 -4.74 -0.11
CA ARG A 21 10.58 -5.85 -0.70
C ARG A 21 10.63 -5.81 -2.24
N THR A 22 9.61 -5.21 -2.86
CA THR A 22 9.47 -5.06 -4.31
C THR A 22 10.04 -3.74 -4.84
N GLY A 23 10.53 -2.86 -3.97
CA GLY A 23 10.87 -1.48 -4.32
C GLY A 23 9.66 -0.53 -4.43
N HIS A 24 8.43 -1.04 -4.29
CA HIS A 24 7.22 -0.22 -4.39
C HIS A 24 6.24 -0.46 -3.23
N TRP A 25 5.90 0.59 -2.49
CA TRP A 25 5.12 0.51 -1.24
C TRP A 25 3.70 -0.08 -1.39
N PHE A 26 3.11 0.03 -2.58
CA PHE A 26 1.75 -0.47 -2.88
C PHE A 26 1.72 -1.72 -3.76
N ILE A 27 2.88 -2.25 -4.16
CA ILE A 27 2.97 -3.51 -4.91
C ILE A 27 3.63 -4.52 -3.98
N THR A 28 2.83 -5.34 -3.34
CA THR A 28 3.32 -6.41 -2.47
C THR A 28 3.91 -7.55 -3.31
N PRO A 29 4.69 -8.48 -2.71
CA PRO A 29 5.20 -9.63 -3.44
C PRO A 29 4.13 -10.50 -4.11
N ASN A 30 2.91 -10.56 -3.53
CA ASN A 30 1.82 -11.36 -4.09
C ASN A 30 0.94 -10.60 -5.09
N PHE A 31 1.18 -9.32 -5.33
CA PHE A 31 0.31 -8.47 -6.16
C PHE A 31 -0.02 -9.10 -7.53
N PHE A 32 1.01 -9.53 -8.27
CA PHE A 32 0.85 -10.14 -9.59
C PHE A 32 0.21 -11.53 -9.56
N ASN A 33 0.42 -12.28 -8.47
CA ASN A 33 -0.23 -13.57 -8.27
C ASN A 33 -1.72 -13.42 -7.96
N ILE A 34 -2.13 -12.30 -7.34
CA ILE A 34 -3.54 -12.00 -7.03
C ILE A 34 -4.27 -11.52 -8.27
N ILE A 35 -3.67 -10.60 -9.03
CA ILE A 35 -4.33 -10.12 -10.27
C ILE A 35 -4.36 -11.21 -11.35
N ASN A 36 -3.43 -12.18 -11.38
CA ASN A 36 -3.46 -13.42 -12.17
C ASN A 36 -4.08 -13.35 -13.58
N ASP A 37 -3.92 -12.23 -14.27
CA ASP A 37 -4.49 -11.98 -15.58
C ASP A 37 -3.39 -11.39 -16.45
N THR A 38 -2.85 -12.27 -17.29
CA THR A 38 -1.75 -11.96 -18.21
C THR A 38 -2.23 -11.25 -19.47
N SER A 39 -3.54 -11.06 -19.64
CA SER A 39 -4.12 -10.40 -20.82
C SER A 39 -4.17 -8.88 -20.68
N PHE A 40 -4.06 -8.37 -19.47
CA PHE A 40 -4.14 -6.95 -19.19
C PHE A 40 -2.77 -6.26 -19.36
N GLN A 41 -2.68 -5.34 -20.32
CA GLN A 41 -1.49 -4.53 -20.57
C GLN A 41 -1.68 -3.11 -20.03
N TYR A 42 -0.71 -2.67 -19.23
CA TYR A 42 -0.59 -1.30 -18.77
C TYR A 42 0.87 -0.85 -18.91
N THR A 43 1.08 0.46 -19.02
CA THR A 43 2.42 1.03 -18.92
C THR A 43 2.74 1.41 -17.48
N GLU A 44 4.03 1.46 -17.13
CA GLU A 44 4.45 1.93 -15.80
C GLU A 44 3.89 3.32 -15.47
N ASP A 45 3.83 4.21 -16.45
CA ASP A 45 3.23 5.55 -16.31
C ASP A 45 1.74 5.48 -15.95
N GLN A 46 0.96 4.62 -16.62
CA GLN A 46 -0.46 4.46 -16.32
C GLN A 46 -0.69 3.93 -14.90
N LEU A 47 0.13 2.96 -14.46
CA LEU A 47 0.05 2.45 -13.10
C LEU A 47 0.44 3.52 -12.08
N SER A 48 1.47 4.31 -12.37
CA SER A 48 1.91 5.42 -11.52
C SER A 48 0.83 6.49 -11.39
N GLU A 49 0.22 6.92 -12.50
CA GLU A 49 -0.89 7.87 -12.50
C GLU A 49 -2.10 7.35 -11.71
N ALA A 50 -2.47 6.09 -11.92
CA ALA A 50 -3.55 5.43 -11.19
C ALA A 50 -3.28 5.40 -9.67
N MET A 51 -2.05 5.05 -9.28
CA MET A 51 -1.64 5.05 -7.87
C MET A 51 -1.61 6.45 -7.27
N ASN A 52 -1.12 7.45 -8.00
CA ASN A 52 -1.13 8.85 -7.53
C ASN A 52 -2.57 9.31 -7.28
N LYS A 53 -3.50 9.02 -8.19
CA LYS A 53 -4.92 9.34 -8.02
C LYS A 53 -5.53 8.65 -6.80
N ALA A 54 -5.20 7.37 -6.60
CA ALA A 54 -5.66 6.62 -5.44
C ALA A 54 -5.05 7.15 -4.13
N CYS A 55 -3.76 7.53 -4.13
CA CYS A 55 -3.09 8.20 -3.01
C CYS A 55 -3.79 9.53 -2.66
N ASP A 56 -4.08 10.37 -3.65
CA ASP A 56 -4.79 11.64 -3.44
C ASP A 56 -6.18 11.45 -2.85
N HIS A 57 -6.83 10.31 -3.13
CA HIS A 57 -8.10 9.94 -2.51
C HIS A 57 -7.91 9.54 -1.05
N ILE A 58 -7.05 8.56 -0.76
CA ILE A 58 -6.87 8.06 0.61
C ILE A 58 -6.19 9.07 1.54
N ASN A 59 -5.36 9.98 1.02
CA ASN A 59 -4.75 11.07 1.80
C ASN A 59 -5.78 12.05 2.39
N LYS A 60 -7.03 12.03 1.91
CA LYS A 60 -8.13 12.82 2.48
C LYS A 60 -8.76 12.13 3.70
N MET A 61 -8.45 10.86 3.95
CA MET A 61 -8.90 10.16 5.15
C MET A 61 -8.11 10.65 6.36
N LEU A 62 -8.80 11.38 7.24
CA LEU A 62 -8.16 12.12 8.33
C LEU A 62 -7.69 11.23 9.49
N LEU A 63 -8.14 9.97 9.55
CA LEU A 63 -7.92 9.12 10.72
C LEU A 63 -8.03 7.64 10.38
N VAL A 64 -6.90 6.94 10.45
CA VAL A 64 -6.79 5.48 10.38
C VAL A 64 -6.19 5.04 11.70
N LYS A 65 -6.95 4.29 12.52
CA LYS A 65 -6.54 3.91 13.88
C LYS A 65 -6.24 2.44 14.05
N THR A 66 -6.92 1.60 13.27
CA THR A 66 -6.77 0.15 13.34
C THR A 66 -6.40 -0.42 11.99
N GLU A 67 -5.92 -1.65 11.98
CA GLU A 67 -5.64 -2.36 10.73
C GLU A 67 -6.92 -2.59 9.92
N GLU A 68 -8.10 -2.71 10.55
CA GLU A 68 -9.38 -2.77 9.83
C GLU A 68 -9.71 -1.45 9.12
N ASP A 69 -9.42 -0.31 9.75
CA ASP A 69 -9.54 1.00 9.09
C ASP A 69 -8.57 1.08 7.89
N GLU A 70 -7.33 0.61 8.08
CA GLU A 70 -6.30 0.59 7.03
C GLU A 70 -6.70 -0.34 5.88
N PHE A 71 -7.29 -1.50 6.19
CA PHE A 71 -7.80 -2.46 5.22
C PHE A 71 -8.93 -1.86 4.39
N ALA A 72 -9.90 -1.20 5.04
CA ALA A 72 -10.97 -0.50 4.34
C ALA A 72 -10.43 0.61 3.41
N MET A 73 -9.45 1.39 3.89
CA MET A 73 -8.76 2.40 3.09
C MET A 73 -8.06 1.77 1.87
N PHE A 74 -7.33 0.66 2.04
CA PHE A 74 -6.64 0.01 0.92
C PHE A 74 -7.59 -0.69 -0.05
N LYS A 75 -8.79 -1.12 0.38
CA LYS A 75 -9.84 -1.56 -0.55
C LYS A 75 -10.22 -0.44 -1.51
N GLU A 76 -10.47 0.76 -1.00
CA GLU A 76 -10.77 1.94 -1.85
C GLU A 76 -9.60 2.30 -2.76
N PHE A 77 -8.37 2.23 -2.23
CA PHE A 77 -7.15 2.46 -3.01
C PHE A 77 -7.05 1.51 -4.21
N TYR A 78 -7.11 0.19 -3.97
CA TYR A 78 -6.97 -0.80 -5.04
C TYR A 78 -8.15 -0.80 -6.01
N GLU A 79 -9.36 -0.51 -5.52
CA GLU A 79 -10.52 -0.32 -6.40
C GLU A 79 -10.29 0.83 -7.39
N ILE A 80 -9.76 1.98 -6.94
CA ILE A 80 -9.43 3.10 -7.81
C ILE A 80 -8.32 2.69 -8.79
N VAL A 81 -7.22 2.12 -8.31
CA VAL A 81 -6.08 1.72 -9.17
C VAL A 81 -6.54 0.79 -10.29
N LEU A 82 -7.26 -0.28 -9.95
CA LEU A 82 -7.73 -1.27 -10.92
C LEU A 82 -8.73 -0.68 -11.92
N LYS A 83 -9.58 0.26 -11.50
CA LYS A 83 -10.50 0.96 -12.42
C LYS A 83 -9.77 1.89 -13.39
N GLU A 84 -8.79 2.65 -12.91
CA GLU A 84 -8.03 3.59 -13.76
C GLU A 84 -7.21 2.88 -14.83
N ILE A 85 -6.57 1.78 -14.46
CA ILE A 85 -5.84 0.96 -15.44
C ILE A 85 -6.82 0.17 -16.34
N LYS A 86 -8.12 0.09 -16.01
CA LYS A 86 -9.16 -0.66 -16.75
C LYS A 86 -8.94 -2.17 -16.70
N TYR A 87 -8.59 -2.65 -15.51
CA TYR A 87 -8.49 -4.07 -15.23
C TYR A 87 -9.84 -4.77 -15.44
N ALA A 88 -9.94 -5.67 -16.43
CA ALA A 88 -11.22 -6.22 -16.89
C ALA A 88 -11.91 -7.13 -15.86
N SER A 89 -11.12 -7.86 -15.08
CA SER A 89 -11.59 -8.92 -14.18
C SER A 89 -11.79 -8.42 -12.73
N ILE A 90 -11.89 -7.10 -12.54
CA ILE A 90 -12.05 -6.49 -11.21
C ILE A 90 -13.27 -7.06 -10.49
N ASN A 91 -13.06 -7.53 -9.26
CA ASN A 91 -14.09 -8.04 -8.38
C ASN A 91 -13.69 -7.85 -6.91
N GLU A 92 -14.64 -8.08 -6.00
CA GLU A 92 -14.43 -7.86 -4.58
C GLU A 92 -13.37 -8.79 -3.97
N GLU A 93 -13.27 -10.04 -4.45
CA GLU A 93 -12.26 -11.00 -3.98
C GLU A 93 -10.85 -10.50 -4.26
N ILE A 94 -10.58 -10.05 -5.49
CA ILE A 94 -9.28 -9.48 -5.89
C ILE A 94 -8.96 -8.24 -5.04
N ILE A 95 -9.92 -7.33 -4.87
CA ILE A 95 -9.72 -6.11 -4.08
C ILE A 95 -9.42 -6.46 -2.62
N ASN A 96 -10.18 -7.39 -2.03
CA ASN A 96 -9.97 -7.86 -0.67
C ASN A 96 -8.61 -8.56 -0.51
N SER A 97 -8.20 -9.38 -1.47
CA SER A 97 -6.91 -10.06 -1.44
C SER A 97 -5.75 -9.07 -1.54
N LEU A 98 -5.83 -8.07 -2.42
CA LEU A 98 -4.80 -7.02 -2.54
C LEU A 98 -4.71 -6.18 -1.27
N ALA A 99 -5.84 -5.73 -0.74
CA ALA A 99 -5.88 -4.94 0.49
C ALA A 99 -5.39 -5.75 1.70
N SER A 100 -5.79 -7.02 1.80
CA SER A 100 -5.39 -7.92 2.90
C SER A 100 -3.89 -8.19 2.85
N ASP A 101 -3.36 -8.49 1.65
CA ASP A 101 -1.93 -8.69 1.47
C ASP A 101 -1.14 -7.39 1.65
N ASN A 102 -1.72 -6.21 1.41
CA ASN A 102 -1.07 -4.97 1.80
C ASN A 102 -1.06 -4.85 3.33
N VAL A 103 -2.20 -4.89 4.01
CA VAL A 103 -2.26 -4.53 5.43
C VAL A 103 -1.59 -5.58 6.33
N TYR A 104 -1.88 -6.86 6.11
CA TYR A 104 -1.56 -7.92 7.07
C TYR A 104 -0.31 -8.73 6.71
N ASN A 105 0.36 -8.44 5.59
CA ASN A 105 1.56 -9.17 5.17
C ASN A 105 2.85 -8.44 5.60
N ASP A 106 3.41 -8.83 6.74
CA ASP A 106 4.69 -8.29 7.20
C ASP A 106 5.87 -8.61 6.27
N HIS A 107 5.79 -9.68 5.46
CA HIS A 107 6.82 -10.00 4.48
C HIS A 107 6.88 -9.00 3.33
N LYS A 108 5.93 -8.06 3.22
CA LYS A 108 6.01 -6.94 2.27
C LYS A 108 7.20 -6.02 2.58
N PHE A 109 7.71 -6.04 3.81
CA PHE A 109 8.87 -5.26 4.23
C PHE A 109 10.18 -6.04 4.14
N TYR A 110 11.25 -5.30 3.90
CA TYR A 110 12.64 -5.71 4.06
C TYR A 110 13.29 -4.78 5.09
N PHE A 111 13.82 -5.35 6.16
CA PHE A 111 14.54 -4.62 7.20
C PHE A 111 16.03 -4.68 6.91
N PHE A 112 16.73 -3.57 7.15
CA PHE A 112 18.18 -3.53 6.99
C PHE A 112 18.86 -4.33 8.11
N ASP A 113 20.02 -4.92 7.78
CA ASP A 113 20.86 -5.55 8.80
C ASP A 113 21.35 -4.49 9.78
N ASP A 114 21.51 -4.88 11.05
CA ASP A 114 22.12 -4.03 12.06
C ASP A 114 23.55 -3.69 11.67
N VAL A 115 23.91 -2.42 11.85
CA VAL A 115 25.29 -1.95 11.70
C VAL A 115 26.00 -2.16 13.04
N GLU A 116 26.97 -3.06 13.09
CA GLU A 116 27.88 -3.25 14.24
C GLU A 116 28.94 -2.13 14.35
#